data_AF-M7SRW8-F1
#
_entry.id   AF-M7SRW8-F1
#
_cell.length_a   1.000
_cell.length_b   1.000
_cell.length_c   1.000
_cell.angle_alpha   90.00
_cell.angle_beta   90.00
_cell.angle_gamma   90.00
#
_symmetry.space_group_name_H-M   'P 1'
#
loop_
_entity.id
_entity.type
_entity.pdbx_description
1 polymer ?
#
loop_
_entity_poly.entity_id
_entity_poly.type
_entity_poly.pdbx_seq_one_letter_code
_entity_poly.pdbx_strand_id
1 'polypeptide(L)'
;MKPSSRIALRLAATAAAHRAPPPPGPLRQLTRCCCRRSIHSTPPAPATVSPVHGQGPPPNPPQPAADSEKARLERRKKQAAELLQATSTATATARDAETSSPPLPTYTPLNSSSPAATTTTTESGGGDGGSTGKSSAADRASALARKRFWRDVHVRDVDGAWEVHLDARPLRHPATKRVVRIPASKPLLASALALEWDLLVSAQHATRQHLIPLTGLVCRAIDIVEDDEMRVGGGGAGVGSGSGIGGKESVNQSIRANIVDMVMRYLDTDSLLCWAPPPRYGVDDPVDGKSPVSLRDMQRAAAEDVVGFLTSRVWPGVAIEPVLDGESIMPRQQPPGTRQVVEGWVSGLDAWELAGLERAVLAGKGLLGAVRLLVEWTEGCVGVGVGGGASSGEVEGKFGVEEAARLASIEVNWQIGRWGEVEDTHDVEKEDLRRQLGSVVLLVSGMGTR
;
A
#
# COMPACT_ATOMS: atom_id res chain seq x y z
N MET A 1 -12.72 23.05 -60.58
CA MET A 1 -12.76 22.78 -62.03
C MET A 1 -12.12 21.42 -62.30
N LYS A 2 -12.76 20.64 -63.18
CA LYS A 2 -12.59 19.20 -63.55
C LYS A 2 -11.15 18.79 -63.99
N PRO A 3 -10.85 17.48 -64.21
CA PRO A 3 -11.32 16.24 -63.55
C PRO A 3 -10.28 15.07 -63.44
N SER A 4 -10.71 14.02 -62.71
CA SER A 4 -10.62 12.56 -62.97
C SER A 4 -9.31 11.84 -63.37
N SER A 5 -9.02 10.80 -62.58
CA SER A 5 -8.71 9.45 -63.10
C SER A 5 -9.36 8.37 -62.20
N ARG A 6 -10.24 7.57 -62.82
CA ARG A 6 -10.85 6.32 -62.30
C ARG A 6 -9.97 5.13 -62.69
N ILE A 7 -10.11 3.98 -62.00
CA ILE A 7 -10.07 2.56 -62.46
C ILE A 7 -9.98 1.71 -61.16
N ALA A 8 -11.06 1.11 -60.65
CA ALA A 8 -11.79 -0.11 -61.03
C ALA A 8 -11.29 -1.39 -60.30
N LEU A 9 -12.14 -1.87 -59.38
CA LEU A 9 -12.15 -3.22 -58.78
C LEU A 9 -12.35 -4.29 -59.86
N ARG A 10 -11.60 -5.41 -59.78
CA ARG A 10 -12.08 -6.72 -60.21
C ARG A 10 -11.64 -7.85 -59.28
N LEU A 11 -12.68 -8.53 -58.82
CA LEU A 11 -12.80 -9.85 -58.24
C LEU A 11 -11.99 -10.92 -58.99
N ALA A 12 -11.27 -11.78 -58.27
CA ALA A 12 -10.83 -13.07 -58.76
C ALA A 12 -11.20 -14.15 -57.73
N ALA A 13 -12.20 -14.95 -58.09
CA ALA A 13 -12.55 -16.19 -57.42
C ALA A 13 -11.71 -17.31 -58.03
N THR A 14 -11.11 -18.17 -57.21
CA THR A 14 -10.57 -19.47 -57.67
C THR A 14 -10.85 -20.56 -56.64
N ALA A 15 -11.86 -21.34 -56.99
CA ALA A 15 -12.02 -22.80 -56.89
C ALA A 15 -11.20 -23.59 -55.84
N ALA A 16 -11.97 -24.31 -55.02
CA ALA A 16 -11.53 -25.46 -54.25
C ALA A 16 -11.04 -26.61 -55.16
N ALA A 17 -9.95 -27.25 -54.75
CA ALA A 17 -9.54 -28.55 -55.24
C ALA A 17 -9.23 -29.47 -54.04
N HIS A 18 -10.02 -30.54 -53.92
CA HIS A 18 -9.82 -31.64 -53.00
C HIS A 18 -8.45 -32.29 -53.20
N ARG A 19 -7.72 -32.55 -52.11
CA ARG A 19 -6.61 -33.51 -52.09
C ARG A 19 -6.89 -34.61 -51.06
N ALA A 20 -6.88 -35.85 -51.56
CA ALA A 20 -7.15 -37.09 -50.86
C ALA A 20 -6.06 -37.44 -49.80
N PRO A 21 -6.39 -38.28 -48.79
CA PRO A 21 -5.47 -38.69 -47.73
C PRO A 21 -4.48 -39.80 -48.18
N PRO A 22 -3.25 -39.84 -47.65
CA PRO A 22 -2.30 -40.93 -47.90
C PRO A 22 -2.55 -42.15 -46.97
N PRO A 23 -2.05 -43.36 -47.35
CA PRO A 23 -2.41 -44.65 -46.75
C PRO A 23 -1.66 -44.98 -45.42
N PRO A 24 -2.14 -45.96 -44.62
CA PRO A 24 -1.52 -46.31 -43.35
C PRO A 24 -0.37 -47.33 -43.52
N GLY A 25 0.74 -47.08 -42.83
CA GLY A 25 1.92 -47.95 -42.71
C GLY A 25 2.51 -47.90 -41.28
N PRO A 26 3.34 -48.87 -40.87
CA PRO A 26 3.06 -49.73 -39.73
C PRO A 26 3.48 -49.16 -38.36
N LEU A 27 2.76 -49.64 -37.34
CA LEU A 27 2.96 -49.44 -35.91
C LEU A 27 4.44 -49.59 -35.50
N ARG A 28 5.04 -48.50 -35.00
CA ARG A 28 6.26 -48.53 -34.20
C ARG A 28 5.97 -48.02 -32.79
N GLN A 29 6.37 -48.84 -31.83
CA GLN A 29 6.19 -48.69 -30.39
C GLN A 29 6.71 -47.34 -29.88
N LEU A 30 5.88 -46.65 -29.10
CA LEU A 30 6.25 -45.49 -28.32
C LEU A 30 7.19 -45.92 -27.18
N THR A 31 8.49 -45.65 -27.31
CA THR A 31 9.39 -45.62 -26.17
C THR A 31 9.10 -44.35 -25.35
N ARG A 32 8.54 -44.55 -24.16
CA ARG A 32 8.41 -43.52 -23.11
C ARG A 32 9.78 -42.88 -22.86
N CYS A 33 9.97 -41.64 -23.28
CA CYS A 33 11.09 -40.83 -22.82
C CYS A 33 10.66 -40.12 -21.53
N CYS A 34 10.89 -40.78 -20.40
CA CYS A 34 10.74 -40.19 -19.07
C CYS A 34 11.74 -39.06 -18.89
N CYS A 35 11.29 -37.81 -19.01
CA CYS A 35 12.06 -36.67 -18.54
C CYS A 35 12.07 -36.73 -17.00
N ARG A 36 13.14 -37.29 -16.44
CA ARG A 36 13.45 -37.26 -15.00
C ARG A 36 13.49 -35.81 -14.55
N ARG A 37 12.56 -35.41 -13.67
CA ARG A 37 12.76 -34.25 -12.79
C ARG A 37 13.86 -34.65 -11.81
N SER A 38 14.94 -33.87 -11.75
CA SER A 38 15.95 -34.01 -10.70
C SER A 38 15.32 -33.60 -9.37
N ILE A 39 14.99 -34.59 -8.55
CA ILE A 39 14.62 -34.39 -7.14
C ILE A 39 15.94 -34.19 -6.39
N HIS A 40 16.05 -33.07 -5.67
CA HIS A 40 17.18 -32.79 -4.80
C HIS A 40 17.22 -33.87 -3.70
N SER A 41 18.26 -34.69 -3.63
CA SER A 41 18.42 -35.77 -2.65
C SER A 41 19.34 -35.34 -1.49
N THR A 42 19.07 -34.18 -0.89
CA THR A 42 19.69 -33.88 0.41
C THR A 42 18.86 -34.60 1.47
N PRO A 43 19.43 -35.49 2.29
CA PRO A 43 18.70 -36.05 3.41
C PRO A 43 18.26 -34.89 4.33
N PRO A 44 16.98 -34.79 4.72
CA PRO A 44 16.57 -33.78 5.67
C PRO A 44 17.25 -34.08 7.00
N ALA A 45 18.08 -33.17 7.49
CA ALA A 45 18.43 -33.18 8.90
C ALA A 45 17.13 -32.90 9.68
N PRO A 46 16.67 -33.80 10.56
CA PRO A 46 15.53 -33.50 11.41
C PRO A 46 15.88 -32.30 12.28
N ALA A 47 14.94 -31.36 12.43
CA ALA A 47 15.11 -30.25 13.35
C ALA A 47 15.26 -30.80 14.78
N THR A 48 16.36 -30.45 15.45
CA THR A 48 16.52 -30.71 16.88
C THR A 48 15.52 -29.83 17.64
N VAL A 49 14.40 -30.41 18.03
CA VAL A 49 13.43 -29.76 18.91
C VAL A 49 14.07 -29.60 20.29
N SER A 50 14.18 -28.37 20.77
CA SER A 50 14.62 -28.10 22.13
C SER A 50 13.60 -28.69 23.12
N PRO A 51 14.01 -29.47 24.13
CA PRO A 51 13.08 -30.09 25.07
C PRO A 51 12.65 -29.05 26.11
N VAL A 52 11.72 -28.17 25.75
CA VAL A 52 10.93 -27.42 26.73
C VAL A 52 9.50 -27.92 26.64
N HIS A 53 9.22 -28.94 27.45
CA HIS A 53 7.87 -29.39 27.73
C HIS A 53 7.25 -28.41 28.74
N GLY A 54 6.49 -27.44 28.24
CA GLY A 54 5.47 -26.81 29.06
C GLY A 54 4.32 -27.80 29.24
N GLN A 55 4.42 -28.68 30.24
CA GLN A 55 3.27 -29.49 30.66
C GLN A 55 2.34 -28.60 31.48
N GLY A 56 1.46 -27.90 30.78
CA GLY A 56 0.30 -27.23 31.34
C GLY A 56 -0.86 -27.39 30.36
N PRO A 57 -2.10 -27.49 30.84
CA PRO A 57 -3.26 -27.39 29.96
C PRO A 57 -3.13 -26.09 29.14
N PRO A 58 -3.58 -26.08 27.87
CA PRO A 58 -3.56 -24.87 27.06
C PRO A 58 -4.20 -23.73 27.86
N PRO A 59 -3.61 -22.52 27.85
CA PRO A 59 -4.18 -21.39 28.56
C PRO A 59 -5.61 -21.17 28.09
N ASN A 60 -6.51 -20.86 29.03
CA ASN A 60 -7.91 -20.60 28.70
C ASN A 60 -7.98 -19.46 27.67
N PRO A 61 -8.92 -19.54 26.71
CA PRO A 61 -9.12 -18.47 25.74
C PRO A 61 -9.31 -17.14 26.48
N PRO A 62 -8.72 -16.04 25.98
CA PRO A 62 -8.87 -14.74 26.61
C PRO A 62 -10.36 -14.42 26.76
N GLN A 63 -10.78 -14.17 28.00
CA GLN A 63 -12.15 -13.76 28.26
C GLN A 63 -12.25 -12.25 28.01
N PRO A 64 -13.29 -11.78 27.29
CA PRO A 64 -13.46 -10.36 27.02
C PRO A 64 -13.61 -9.60 28.35
N ALA A 65 -12.64 -8.73 28.65
CA ALA A 65 -12.71 -7.86 29.81
C ALA A 65 -13.87 -6.86 29.64
N ALA A 66 -14.71 -6.74 30.68
CA ALA A 66 -15.88 -5.85 30.72
C ALA A 66 -15.54 -4.35 30.83
N ASP A 67 -14.42 -3.93 30.25
CA ASP A 67 -13.96 -2.55 30.29
C ASP A 67 -14.64 -1.75 29.17
N SER A 68 -15.54 -0.85 29.54
CA SER A 68 -16.21 0.07 28.61
C SER A 68 -15.18 0.85 27.78
N GLU A 69 -15.45 1.04 26.49
CA GLU A 69 -14.58 1.78 25.55
C GLU A 69 -14.14 3.16 26.09
N LYS A 70 -15.02 3.82 26.87
CA LYS A 70 -14.73 5.11 27.51
C LYS A 70 -13.60 5.01 28.55
N ALA A 71 -13.59 3.97 29.37
CA ALA A 71 -12.54 3.76 30.37
C ALA A 71 -11.17 3.46 29.71
N ARG A 72 -11.17 2.83 28.54
CA ARG A 72 -9.96 2.56 27.74
C ARG A 72 -9.41 3.84 27.10
N LEU A 73 -10.28 4.68 26.54
CA LEU A 73 -9.92 5.99 25.99
C LEU A 73 -9.35 6.94 27.06
N GLU A 74 -9.90 6.91 28.28
CA GLU A 74 -9.36 7.71 29.40
C GLU A 74 -7.98 7.23 29.84
N ARG A 75 -7.72 5.91 29.85
CA ARG A 75 -6.40 5.35 30.14
C ARG A 75 -5.36 5.77 29.10
N ARG A 76 -5.70 5.71 27.81
CA ARG A 76 -4.86 6.17 26.71
C ARG A 76 -4.56 7.67 26.78
N LYS A 77 -5.57 8.50 27.08
CA LYS A 77 -5.38 9.94 27.29
C LYS A 77 -4.44 10.23 28.46
N LYS A 78 -4.56 9.45 29.55
CA LYS A 78 -3.69 9.59 30.73
C LYS A 78 -2.24 9.22 30.43
N GLN A 79 -2.01 8.11 29.74
CA GLN A 79 -0.66 7.69 29.31
C GLN A 79 -0.02 8.67 28.31
N ALA A 80 -0.81 9.21 27.37
CA ALA A 80 -0.32 10.22 26.43
C ALA A 80 0.07 11.53 27.13
N ALA A 81 -0.73 11.97 28.12
CA ALA A 81 -0.41 13.14 28.93
C ALA A 81 0.87 12.94 29.76
N GLU A 82 1.06 11.75 30.32
CA GLU A 82 2.25 11.39 31.10
C GLU A 82 3.52 11.37 30.24
N LEU A 83 3.45 10.85 29.01
CA LEU A 83 4.55 10.88 28.05
C LEU A 83 4.91 12.32 27.65
N LEU A 84 3.92 13.17 27.38
CA LEU A 84 4.16 14.59 27.08
C LEU A 84 4.82 15.29 28.27
N GLN A 85 4.39 15.00 29.50
CA GLN A 85 5.00 15.56 30.70
C GLN A 85 6.45 15.08 30.86
N ALA A 86 6.74 13.80 30.63
CA ALA A 86 8.09 13.25 30.66
C ALA A 86 9.02 13.86 29.59
N THR A 87 8.50 14.17 28.40
CA THR A 87 9.29 14.89 27.38
C THR A 87 9.56 16.34 27.77
N SER A 88 8.60 17.02 28.43
CA SER A 88 8.77 18.39 28.89
C SER A 88 9.79 18.51 30.02
N THR A 89 9.82 17.57 30.96
CA THR A 89 10.81 17.53 32.05
C THR A 89 12.20 17.21 31.52
N ALA A 90 12.33 16.34 30.51
CA ALA A 90 13.60 16.09 29.83
C ALA A 90 14.12 17.32 29.06
N THR A 91 13.24 18.20 28.55
CA THR A 91 13.65 19.47 27.92
C THR A 91 13.97 20.58 28.92
N ALA A 92 13.37 20.56 30.12
CA ALA A 92 13.66 21.52 31.19
C ALA A 92 15.04 21.24 31.82
N THR A 93 15.36 19.97 32.10
CA THR A 93 16.67 19.56 32.62
C THR A 93 17.82 19.85 31.65
N ALA A 94 17.54 19.91 30.34
CA ALA A 94 18.51 20.33 29.33
C ALA A 94 18.74 21.86 29.29
N ARG A 95 17.78 22.68 29.72
CA ARG A 95 17.89 24.15 29.75
C ARG A 95 18.57 24.67 31.02
N ASP A 96 18.39 23.99 32.14
CA ASP A 96 19.02 24.37 33.41
C ASP A 96 20.55 24.14 33.41
N ALA A 97 21.05 23.25 32.52
CA ALA A 97 22.48 23.02 32.32
C ALA A 97 23.20 24.15 31.54
N GLU A 98 22.47 25.04 30.87
CA GLU A 98 23.03 26.09 30.00
C GLU A 98 23.12 27.49 30.68
N THR A 99 22.64 27.63 31.92
CA THR A 99 22.47 28.95 32.58
C THR A 99 23.39 29.16 33.80
N SER A 100 24.64 28.69 33.76
CA SER A 100 25.65 29.16 34.73
C SER A 100 27.07 29.25 34.15
N SER A 101 27.47 30.46 33.74
CA SER A 101 28.87 30.90 33.70
C SER A 101 28.96 32.45 33.75
N PRO A 102 29.95 33.03 34.47
CA PRO A 102 30.02 34.46 34.80
C PRO A 102 30.74 35.31 33.71
N PRO A 103 30.70 36.66 33.78
CA PRO A 103 31.09 37.51 32.64
C PRO A 103 32.61 37.73 32.52
N LEU A 104 33.04 37.96 31.27
CA LEU A 104 34.42 38.21 30.81
C LEU A 104 34.93 39.63 31.13
N PRO A 105 36.26 39.84 31.29
CA PRO A 105 36.89 41.13 31.09
C PRO A 105 37.65 41.22 29.75
N THR A 106 37.71 42.45 29.25
CA THR A 106 38.23 42.92 27.96
C THR A 106 39.76 42.88 27.87
N TYR A 107 40.26 42.65 26.65
CA TYR A 107 41.69 42.57 26.27
C TYR A 107 42.39 43.94 26.16
N THR A 108 43.66 44.00 26.57
CA THR A 108 44.69 44.91 26.00
C THR A 108 46.08 44.24 26.01
N PRO A 109 46.99 44.54 25.05
CA PRO A 109 48.17 43.72 24.78
C PRO A 109 49.52 44.27 25.32
N LEU A 110 50.48 43.32 25.49
CA LEU A 110 51.96 43.41 25.47
C LEU A 110 52.68 44.38 26.45
N ASN A 111 53.55 43.86 27.33
CA ASN A 111 55.03 43.93 27.21
C ASN A 111 55.78 43.37 28.45
N SER A 112 56.93 42.72 28.18
CA SER A 112 58.20 42.61 28.95
C SER A 112 58.29 42.10 30.41
N SER A 113 59.34 41.26 30.59
CA SER A 113 60.23 41.03 31.77
C SER A 113 59.98 39.81 32.70
N SER A 114 60.95 38.89 32.70
CA SER A 114 61.32 37.95 33.80
C SER A 114 61.96 38.72 34.99
N PRO A 115 62.43 38.11 36.12
CA PRO A 115 62.53 36.68 36.49
C PRO A 115 62.15 36.31 37.96
N ALA A 116 62.35 35.03 38.29
CA ALA A 116 62.82 34.48 39.58
C ALA A 116 61.84 33.65 40.47
N ALA A 117 62.11 32.33 40.42
CA ALA A 117 62.54 31.47 41.55
C ALA A 117 61.52 30.80 42.50
N THR A 118 61.80 29.50 42.69
CA THR A 118 61.70 28.70 43.93
C THR A 118 60.55 27.67 44.07
N THR A 119 60.89 26.44 43.67
CA THR A 119 60.90 25.16 44.42
C THR A 119 59.72 24.67 45.28
N THR A 120 59.42 23.37 45.09
CA THR A 120 58.88 22.36 46.06
C THR A 120 57.38 22.48 46.41
N THR A 121 56.53 21.44 46.46
CA THR A 121 56.72 20.03 46.81
C THR A 121 55.54 19.20 46.28
N THR A 122 55.83 17.93 46.02
CA THR A 122 54.98 16.75 45.84
C THR A 122 53.71 16.70 46.70
N GLU A 123 52.58 16.27 46.12
CA GLU A 123 51.74 15.22 46.70
C GLU A 123 50.75 14.63 45.69
N SER A 124 50.47 13.35 45.88
CA SER A 124 49.85 12.37 45.00
C SER A 124 48.33 12.25 45.18
N GLY A 125 47.59 11.99 44.09
CA GLY A 125 46.20 11.52 44.17
C GLY A 125 45.58 11.33 42.78
N GLY A 126 45.22 10.09 42.43
CA GLY A 126 44.89 9.67 41.06
C GLY A 126 43.43 9.79 40.63
N GLY A 127 43.24 9.79 39.30
CA GLY A 127 42.10 9.25 38.55
C GLY A 127 40.80 10.06 38.54
N ASP A 128 40.44 10.65 37.39
CA ASP A 128 39.48 10.02 36.47
C ASP A 128 39.43 10.75 35.11
N GLY A 129 39.32 9.98 34.02
CA GLY A 129 39.42 10.45 32.65
C GLY A 129 38.11 11.01 32.10
N GLY A 130 37.95 12.33 32.10
CA GLY A 130 36.88 13.04 31.38
C GLY A 130 37.30 13.43 29.96
N SER A 131 37.15 12.53 28.99
CA SER A 131 37.27 12.85 27.56
C SER A 131 36.14 13.80 27.14
N THR A 132 36.42 15.10 27.10
CA THR A 132 35.54 16.09 26.46
C THR A 132 35.72 16.01 24.95
N GLY A 133 34.98 15.09 24.32
CA GLY A 133 34.95 14.96 22.87
C GLY A 133 34.37 16.22 22.20
N LYS A 134 35.23 17.00 21.55
CA LYS A 134 34.81 18.07 20.63
C LYS A 134 34.01 17.42 19.49
N SER A 135 32.69 17.65 19.45
CA SER A 135 31.87 17.26 18.30
C SER A 135 32.42 17.89 17.02
N SER A 136 32.72 17.06 16.03
CA SER A 136 33.33 17.53 14.79
C SER A 136 32.32 18.36 13.98
N ALA A 137 32.80 19.23 13.09
CA ALA A 137 31.92 20.00 12.20
C ALA A 137 31.02 19.10 11.34
N ALA A 138 31.48 17.89 11.02
CA ALA A 138 30.69 16.86 10.35
C ALA A 138 29.52 16.35 11.21
N ASP A 139 29.72 16.17 12.52
CA ASP A 139 28.65 15.74 13.43
C ASP A 139 27.57 16.83 13.58
N ARG A 140 27.97 18.10 13.61
CA ARG A 140 27.03 19.23 13.65
C ARG A 140 26.27 19.40 12.33
N ALA A 141 26.95 19.24 11.19
CA ALA A 141 26.31 19.29 9.87
C ALA A 141 25.32 18.13 9.68
N SER A 142 25.69 16.92 10.12
CA SER A 142 24.82 15.74 10.15
C SER A 142 23.61 15.98 11.07
N ALA A 143 23.81 16.53 12.27
CA ALA A 143 22.73 16.87 13.19
C ALA A 143 21.78 17.97 12.65
N LEU A 144 22.29 18.94 11.91
CA LEU A 144 21.49 19.97 11.23
C LEU A 144 20.68 19.39 10.06
N ALA A 145 21.27 18.47 9.28
CA ALA A 145 20.57 17.77 8.20
C ALA A 145 19.45 16.85 8.70
N ARG A 146 19.43 16.51 10.00
CA ARG A 146 18.35 15.74 10.64
C ARG A 146 17.15 16.61 10.98
N LYS A 147 17.36 17.90 11.28
CA LYS A 147 16.28 18.82 11.65
C LYS A 147 15.45 19.21 10.43
N ARG A 148 14.18 19.50 10.65
CA ARG A 148 13.29 20.07 9.63
C ARG A 148 13.94 21.36 9.10
N PHE A 149 14.14 21.44 7.79
CA PHE A 149 14.79 22.59 7.15
C PHE A 149 13.81 23.59 6.52
N TRP A 150 12.50 23.31 6.59
CA TRP A 150 11.43 24.19 6.12
C TRP A 150 10.57 24.67 7.28
N ARG A 151 9.99 25.86 7.16
CA ARG A 151 9.04 26.39 8.16
C ARG A 151 7.62 26.20 7.69
N ASP A 152 7.31 26.70 6.50
CA ASP A 152 5.95 26.83 5.99
C ASP A 152 5.72 25.88 4.82
N VAL A 153 4.54 25.27 4.74
CA VAL A 153 4.12 24.44 3.62
C VAL A 153 2.85 25.02 3.02
N HIS A 154 2.82 25.21 1.70
CA HIS A 154 1.63 25.75 1.03
C HIS A 154 1.48 25.19 -0.38
N VAL A 155 0.26 25.29 -0.90
CA VAL A 155 -0.11 24.84 -2.24
C VAL A 155 -0.14 26.04 -3.19
N ARG A 156 0.40 25.88 -4.40
CA ARG A 156 0.35 26.88 -5.48
C ARG A 156 -0.21 26.26 -6.75
N ASP A 157 -1.02 27.04 -7.48
CA ASP A 157 -1.38 26.72 -8.86
C ASP A 157 -0.26 27.21 -9.79
N VAL A 158 0.34 26.31 -10.55
CA VAL A 158 1.44 26.57 -11.48
C VAL A 158 1.14 25.86 -12.80
N ASP A 159 0.93 26.65 -13.86
CA ASP A 159 0.56 26.21 -15.21
C ASP A 159 -0.57 25.16 -15.23
N GLY A 160 -1.65 25.37 -14.45
CA GLY A 160 -2.81 24.48 -14.43
C GLY A 160 -2.57 23.16 -13.69
N ALA A 161 -1.60 23.12 -12.79
CA ALA A 161 -1.35 22.00 -11.88
C ALA A 161 -1.06 22.52 -10.48
N TRP A 162 -1.45 21.75 -9.46
CA TRP A 162 -1.11 22.04 -8.08
C TRP A 162 0.30 21.56 -7.76
N GLU A 163 1.08 22.44 -7.16
CA GLU A 163 2.40 22.14 -6.61
C GLU A 163 2.42 22.42 -5.09
N VAL A 164 3.05 21.52 -4.33
CA VAL A 164 3.33 21.76 -2.91
C VAL A 164 4.70 22.40 -2.77
N HIS A 165 4.79 23.52 -2.05
CA HIS A 165 6.02 24.27 -1.82
C HIS A 165 6.39 24.22 -0.34
N LEU A 166 7.66 23.89 -0.06
CA LEU A 166 8.30 23.96 1.25
C LEU A 166 9.09 25.28 1.30
N ASP A 167 8.61 26.25 2.06
CA ASP A 167 9.01 27.66 1.97
C ASP A 167 8.96 28.15 0.51
N ALA A 168 10.11 28.42 -0.11
CA ALA A 168 10.18 28.88 -1.50
C ALA A 168 10.45 27.75 -2.52
N ARG A 169 10.60 26.49 -2.08
CA ARG A 169 11.07 25.38 -2.92
C ARG A 169 9.94 24.40 -3.23
N PRO A 170 9.74 24.01 -4.50
CA PRO A 170 8.75 22.99 -4.83
C PRO A 170 9.17 21.62 -4.31
N LEU A 171 8.19 20.83 -3.89
CA LEU A 171 8.35 19.42 -3.54
C LEU A 171 8.76 18.63 -4.78
N ARG A 172 9.73 17.73 -4.62
CA ARG A 172 10.32 16.96 -5.72
C ARG A 172 10.21 15.48 -5.51
N HIS A 173 10.04 14.76 -6.61
CA HIS A 173 10.03 13.32 -6.65
C HIS A 173 11.37 12.76 -6.13
N PRO A 174 11.37 11.77 -5.21
CA PRO A 174 12.60 11.26 -4.60
C PRO A 174 13.61 10.70 -5.60
N ALA A 175 13.16 9.98 -6.62
CA ALA A 175 14.03 9.37 -7.63
C ALA A 175 14.37 10.33 -8.78
N THR A 176 13.38 10.75 -9.57
CA THR A 176 13.54 11.59 -10.77
C THR A 176 13.91 13.06 -10.49
N LYS A 177 13.75 13.55 -9.25
CA LYS A 177 13.98 14.96 -8.84
C LYS A 177 13.12 16.01 -9.56
N ARG A 178 12.16 15.57 -10.38
CA ARG A 178 11.15 16.42 -11.02
C ARG A 178 10.21 16.99 -9.97
N VAL A 179 9.60 18.13 -10.28
CA VAL A 179 8.60 18.74 -9.40
C VAL A 179 7.36 17.85 -9.39
N VAL A 180 6.82 17.58 -8.21
CA VAL A 180 5.58 16.82 -8.07
C VAL A 180 4.43 17.73 -8.49
N ARG A 181 3.80 17.42 -9.62
CA ARG A 181 2.66 18.16 -10.18
C ARG A 181 1.39 17.34 -10.03
N ILE A 182 0.40 17.89 -9.36
CA ILE A 182 -0.91 17.27 -9.11
C ILE A 182 -1.93 17.89 -10.08
N PRO A 183 -2.84 17.11 -10.70
CA PRO A 183 -3.86 17.65 -11.59
C PRO A 183 -4.71 18.74 -10.91
N ALA A 184 -5.07 19.81 -11.66
CA ALA A 184 -5.91 20.89 -11.14
C ALA A 184 -7.26 20.42 -10.58
N SER A 185 -7.78 19.29 -11.09
CA SER A 185 -9.00 18.66 -10.60
C SER A 185 -8.89 18.13 -9.17
N LYS A 186 -7.68 17.95 -8.60
CA LYS A 186 -7.46 17.33 -7.29
C LYS A 186 -6.92 18.30 -6.23
N PRO A 187 -7.62 19.39 -5.89
CA PRO A 187 -7.14 20.33 -4.87
C PRO A 187 -7.09 19.71 -3.46
N LEU A 188 -8.02 18.81 -3.13
CA LEU A 188 -8.04 18.12 -1.83
C LEU A 188 -6.79 17.25 -1.62
N LEU A 189 -6.34 16.57 -2.68
CA LEU A 189 -5.10 15.79 -2.66
C LEU A 189 -3.88 16.70 -2.44
N ALA A 190 -3.84 17.85 -3.11
CA ALA A 190 -2.75 18.81 -2.93
C ALA A 190 -2.71 19.39 -1.51
N SER A 191 -3.87 19.74 -0.93
CA SER A 191 -3.96 20.18 0.46
C SER A 191 -3.58 19.08 1.45
N ALA A 192 -4.01 17.84 1.22
CA ALA A 192 -3.63 16.71 2.07
C ALA A 192 -2.13 16.42 2.00
N LEU A 193 -1.52 16.55 0.82
CA LEU A 193 -0.08 16.41 0.64
C LEU A 193 0.68 17.54 1.36
N ALA A 194 0.17 18.78 1.32
CA ALA A 194 0.75 19.89 2.08
C ALA A 194 0.70 19.62 3.60
N LEU A 195 -0.43 19.13 4.12
CA LEU A 195 -0.58 18.75 5.53
C LEU A 195 0.37 17.61 5.92
N GLU A 196 0.54 16.60 5.06
CA GLU A 196 1.48 15.51 5.30
C GLU A 196 2.90 16.04 5.57
N TRP A 197 3.36 17.01 4.77
CA TRP A 197 4.67 17.63 4.92
C TRP A 197 4.76 18.64 6.07
N ASP A 198 3.66 19.29 6.42
CA ASP A 198 3.62 20.23 7.53
C ASP A 198 3.68 19.51 8.89
N LEU A 199 3.15 18.29 8.98
CA LEU A 199 3.21 17.46 10.19
C LEU A 199 4.58 16.81 10.44
N LEU A 200 5.50 16.86 9.48
CA LEU A 200 6.83 16.30 9.66
C LEU A 200 7.67 17.15 10.62
N VAL A 201 8.20 16.49 11.66
CA VAL A 201 9.04 17.13 12.69
C VAL A 201 10.52 17.16 12.30
N SER A 202 10.94 16.30 11.35
CA SER A 202 12.35 16.17 10.96
C SER A 202 12.50 15.82 9.48
N ALA A 203 13.64 16.17 8.89
CA ALA A 203 13.93 15.82 7.50
C ALA A 203 14.07 14.30 7.31
N GLN A 204 14.46 13.55 8.35
CA GLN A 204 14.51 12.09 8.31
C GLN A 204 13.11 11.45 8.24
N HIS A 205 12.07 12.14 8.71
CA HIS A 205 10.71 11.60 8.57
C HIS A 205 10.27 11.56 7.10
N ALA A 206 10.77 12.48 6.27
CA ALA A 206 10.51 12.48 4.82
C ALA A 206 11.14 11.28 4.09
N THR A 207 12.01 10.50 4.73
CA THR A 207 12.54 9.25 4.16
C THR A 207 11.79 8.01 4.66
N ARG A 208 10.86 8.16 5.61
CA ARG A 208 10.10 7.06 6.21
C ARG A 208 8.76 6.93 5.50
N GLN A 209 8.59 5.88 4.72
CA GLN A 209 7.40 5.66 3.89
C GLN A 209 6.07 5.68 4.67
N HIS A 210 6.06 5.23 5.93
CA HIS A 210 4.86 5.25 6.77
C HIS A 210 4.45 6.66 7.23
N LEU A 211 5.35 7.65 7.19
CA LEU A 211 5.08 9.05 7.54
C LEU A 211 4.75 9.92 6.33
N ILE A 212 5.01 9.43 5.11
CA ILE A 212 4.69 10.13 3.87
C ILE A 212 3.92 9.24 2.86
N PRO A 213 2.82 8.59 3.27
CA PRO A 213 2.07 7.67 2.42
C PRO A 213 1.50 8.32 1.16
N LEU A 214 0.99 9.57 1.23
CA LEU A 214 0.43 10.28 0.09
C LEU A 214 1.51 10.67 -0.90
N THR A 215 2.65 11.18 -0.42
CA THR A 215 3.79 11.48 -1.30
C THR A 215 4.20 10.24 -2.09
N GLY A 216 4.34 9.10 -1.42
CA GLY A 216 4.70 7.85 -2.08
C GLY A 216 3.66 7.42 -3.12
N LEU A 217 2.37 7.59 -2.83
CA LEU A 217 1.28 7.20 -3.72
C LEU A 217 1.14 8.13 -4.93
N VAL A 218 1.30 9.45 -4.74
CA VAL A 218 1.34 10.44 -5.83
C VAL A 218 2.54 10.20 -6.74
N CYS A 219 3.71 9.96 -6.15
CA CYS A 219 4.92 9.59 -6.90
C CYS A 219 4.68 8.32 -7.74
N ARG A 220 4.04 7.31 -7.15
CA ARG A 220 3.68 6.07 -7.86
C ARG A 220 2.76 6.33 -9.06
N ALA A 221 1.75 7.20 -8.92
CA ALA A 221 0.87 7.56 -10.04
C ALA A 221 1.65 8.30 -11.15
N ILE A 222 2.54 9.23 -10.80
CA ILE A 222 3.40 9.94 -11.75
C ILE A 222 4.34 8.96 -12.48
N ASP A 223 4.94 8.01 -11.77
CA ASP A 223 5.80 6.99 -12.38
C ASP A 223 5.03 6.17 -13.43
N ILE A 224 3.76 5.83 -13.18
CA ILE A 224 2.90 5.13 -14.15
C ILE A 224 2.62 6.01 -15.38
N VAL A 225 2.29 7.30 -15.17
CA VAL A 225 2.09 8.25 -16.29
C VAL A 225 3.34 8.33 -17.16
N GLU A 226 4.51 8.56 -16.55
CA GLU A 226 5.76 8.70 -17.28
C GLU A 226 6.11 7.41 -18.05
N ASP A 227 5.89 6.25 -17.46
CA ASP A 227 6.14 4.93 -18.06
C ASP A 227 5.17 4.62 -19.21
N ASP A 228 3.90 5.04 -19.11
CA ASP A 228 2.91 4.94 -20.18
C ASP A 228 3.26 5.89 -21.36
N GLU A 229 3.60 7.15 -21.08
CA GLU A 229 4.00 8.14 -22.08
C GLU A 229 5.26 7.74 -22.85
N MET A 230 6.28 7.20 -22.16
CA MET A 230 7.51 6.73 -22.79
C MET A 230 7.25 5.62 -23.81
N ARG A 231 6.24 4.77 -23.58
CA ARG A 231 5.88 3.69 -24.51
C ARG A 231 5.02 4.14 -25.68
N VAL A 232 4.19 5.17 -25.49
CA VAL A 232 3.43 5.77 -26.60
C VAL A 232 4.36 6.56 -27.52
N GLY A 233 5.32 7.31 -26.96
CA GLY A 233 6.28 8.11 -27.71
C GLY A 233 7.43 7.30 -28.35
N GLY A 234 7.79 6.16 -27.76
CA GLY A 234 8.77 5.22 -28.29
C GLY A 234 8.17 4.28 -29.35
N GLY A 235 7.74 4.84 -30.49
CA GLY A 235 7.29 4.16 -31.72
C GLY A 235 6.93 2.67 -31.59
N GLY A 236 5.63 2.37 -31.52
CA GLY A 236 5.03 1.03 -31.34
C GLY A 236 5.75 -0.13 -32.02
N ALA A 237 6.77 -0.66 -31.35
CA ALA A 237 7.40 -1.93 -31.63
C ALA A 237 7.12 -2.85 -30.44
N GLY A 238 5.96 -3.51 -30.47
CA GLY A 238 5.71 -4.67 -29.62
C GLY A 238 4.45 -4.67 -28.78
N VAL A 239 3.26 -4.41 -29.36
CA VAL A 239 2.09 -5.18 -28.94
C VAL A 239 2.19 -6.54 -29.64
N GLY A 240 3.14 -7.34 -29.17
CA GLY A 240 3.23 -8.76 -29.50
C GLY A 240 2.41 -9.50 -28.46
N SER A 241 1.22 -9.94 -28.85
CA SER A 241 0.54 -11.06 -28.20
C SER A 241 1.44 -12.30 -28.33
N GLY A 242 2.41 -12.43 -27.43
CA GLY A 242 3.42 -13.47 -27.44
C GLY A 242 3.07 -14.61 -26.49
N SER A 243 2.12 -15.46 -26.88
CA SER A 243 2.10 -16.84 -26.41
C SER A 243 3.27 -17.55 -27.08
N GLY A 244 4.44 -17.53 -26.43
CA GLY A 244 5.68 -18.07 -26.95
C GLY A 244 6.52 -18.65 -25.82
N ILE A 245 6.48 -19.98 -25.70
CA ILE A 245 7.28 -20.75 -24.75
C ILE A 245 8.76 -20.64 -25.14
N GLY A 246 9.57 -20.09 -24.23
CA GLY A 246 11.02 -20.33 -24.19
C GLY A 246 11.92 -19.13 -24.49
N GLY A 247 12.34 -18.43 -23.44
CA GLY A 247 13.41 -17.44 -23.49
C GLY A 247 13.42 -16.53 -22.26
N LYS A 248 14.27 -16.82 -21.27
CA LYS A 248 14.53 -15.93 -20.14
C LYS A 248 15.44 -14.79 -20.59
N GLU A 249 14.87 -13.78 -21.24
CA GLU A 249 15.44 -12.44 -21.30
C GLU A 249 14.50 -11.51 -20.53
N SER A 250 15.05 -10.72 -19.63
CA SER A 250 14.34 -9.75 -18.80
C SER A 250 13.74 -8.66 -19.67
N VAL A 251 12.61 -8.94 -20.33
CA VAL A 251 11.76 -7.93 -20.95
C VAL A 251 11.40 -6.96 -19.83
N ASN A 252 11.81 -5.70 -19.96
CA ASN A 252 11.51 -4.63 -19.02
C ASN A 252 9.98 -4.40 -19.04
N GLN A 253 9.24 -5.18 -18.24
CA GLN A 253 7.78 -5.17 -18.21
C GLN A 253 7.29 -3.80 -17.72
N SER A 254 6.26 -3.29 -18.39
CA SER A 254 5.58 -2.05 -18.01
C SER A 254 5.14 -2.06 -16.55
N ILE A 255 5.25 -0.91 -15.87
CA ILE A 255 4.71 -0.73 -14.53
C ILE A 255 3.24 -1.13 -14.52
N ARG A 256 2.46 -0.66 -15.51
CA ARG A 256 1.06 -1.03 -15.70
C ARG A 256 0.87 -2.54 -15.85
N ALA A 257 1.63 -3.18 -16.74
CA ALA A 257 1.54 -4.63 -16.95
C ALA A 257 1.85 -5.43 -15.67
N ASN A 258 2.85 -4.99 -14.89
CA ASN A 258 3.20 -5.60 -13.61
C ASN A 258 2.07 -5.45 -12.58
N ILE A 259 1.43 -4.27 -12.52
CA ILE A 259 0.28 -4.03 -11.64
C ILE A 259 -0.89 -4.92 -12.06
N VAL A 260 -1.20 -4.98 -13.35
CA VAL A 260 -2.28 -5.84 -13.88
C VAL A 260 -2.03 -7.30 -13.51
N ASP A 261 -0.83 -7.84 -13.75
CA ASP A 261 -0.50 -9.22 -13.37
C ASP A 261 -0.69 -9.47 -11.86
N MET A 262 -0.20 -8.54 -11.03
CA MET A 262 -0.35 -8.63 -9.57
C MET A 262 -1.82 -8.61 -9.15
N VAL A 263 -2.61 -7.67 -9.68
CA VAL A 263 -4.05 -7.54 -9.40
C VAL A 263 -4.82 -8.79 -9.85
N MET A 264 -4.50 -9.33 -11.02
CA MET A 264 -5.16 -10.53 -11.53
C MET A 264 -4.84 -11.78 -10.70
N ARG A 265 -3.68 -11.83 -10.02
CA ARG A 265 -3.39 -12.87 -9.02
C ARG A 265 -4.26 -12.71 -7.76
N TYR A 266 -4.55 -11.48 -7.35
CA TYR A 266 -5.49 -11.23 -6.25
C TYR A 266 -6.93 -11.60 -6.60
N LEU A 267 -7.36 -11.50 -7.87
CA LEU A 267 -8.68 -12.00 -8.28
C LEU A 267 -8.82 -13.51 -8.04
N ASP A 268 -7.76 -14.26 -8.33
CA ASP A 268 -7.72 -15.72 -8.12
C ASP A 268 -7.64 -16.13 -6.65
N THR A 269 -7.42 -15.18 -5.73
CA THR A 269 -7.35 -15.40 -4.28
C THR A 269 -8.09 -14.32 -3.52
N ASP A 270 -9.18 -13.80 -4.09
CA ASP A 270 -9.87 -12.64 -3.52
C ASP A 270 -10.49 -13.01 -2.17
N SER A 271 -10.21 -12.22 -1.14
CA SER A 271 -10.68 -12.48 0.22
C SER A 271 -12.21 -12.56 0.32
N LEU A 272 -12.96 -11.86 -0.55
CA LEU A 272 -14.43 -11.96 -0.60
C LEU A 272 -14.95 -13.23 -1.25
N LEU A 273 -14.13 -13.88 -2.08
CA LEU A 273 -14.50 -15.10 -2.78
C LEU A 273 -13.99 -16.36 -2.05
N CYS A 274 -13.37 -16.18 -0.88
CA CYS A 274 -12.89 -17.25 -0.03
C CYS A 274 -13.78 -17.38 1.21
N TRP A 275 -14.60 -18.43 1.28
CA TRP A 275 -15.57 -18.60 2.35
C TRP A 275 -15.18 -19.73 3.30
N ALA A 276 -15.46 -19.52 4.59
CA ALA A 276 -15.33 -20.55 5.61
C ALA A 276 -16.21 -21.76 5.26
N PRO A 277 -15.80 -22.99 5.63
CA PRO A 277 -16.60 -24.20 5.44
C PRO A 277 -18.00 -24.09 6.08
N PRO A 278 -18.98 -24.90 5.63
CA PRO A 278 -20.28 -24.94 6.28
C PRO A 278 -20.12 -25.28 7.77
N PRO A 279 -20.87 -24.61 8.67
CA PRO A 279 -20.79 -24.89 10.10
C PRO A 279 -21.20 -26.34 10.38
N ARG A 280 -20.46 -27.01 11.27
CA ARG A 280 -20.74 -28.38 11.70
C ARG A 280 -21.78 -28.35 12.81
N TYR A 281 -22.93 -28.97 12.53
CA TYR A 281 -24.04 -29.07 13.48
C TYR A 281 -23.58 -29.64 14.83
N GLY A 282 -23.91 -28.98 15.94
CA GLY A 282 -23.56 -29.41 17.30
C GLY A 282 -22.13 -29.12 17.77
N VAL A 283 -21.24 -28.63 16.89
CA VAL A 283 -19.83 -28.31 17.24
C VAL A 283 -19.56 -26.82 17.12
N ASP A 284 -20.01 -26.21 16.03
CA ASP A 284 -19.80 -24.80 15.75
C ASP A 284 -21.00 -23.94 16.22
N ASP A 285 -21.97 -24.56 16.89
CA ASP A 285 -23.13 -23.86 17.45
C ASP A 285 -22.68 -22.84 18.50
N PRO A 286 -23.25 -21.62 18.50
CA PRO A 286 -22.88 -20.59 19.44
C PRO A 286 -23.25 -21.03 20.87
N VAL A 287 -22.24 -21.50 21.62
CA VAL A 287 -22.33 -21.96 23.02
C VAL A 287 -23.04 -20.96 23.94
N ASP A 288 -23.04 -19.67 23.60
CA ASP A 288 -23.54 -18.58 24.44
C ASP A 288 -24.66 -17.73 23.80
N GLY A 289 -25.16 -18.07 22.61
CA GLY A 289 -26.16 -17.27 21.89
C GLY A 289 -25.71 -15.85 21.46
N LYS A 290 -24.42 -15.51 21.64
CA LYS A 290 -23.84 -14.18 21.40
C LYS A 290 -23.55 -13.85 19.93
N SER A 291 -23.65 -14.81 19.01
CA SER A 291 -23.48 -14.58 17.57
C SER A 291 -24.36 -15.55 16.81
N PRO A 292 -25.60 -15.16 16.47
CA PRO A 292 -26.55 -16.05 15.80
C PRO A 292 -26.19 -16.33 14.33
N VAL A 293 -25.29 -15.54 13.74
CA VAL A 293 -24.89 -15.65 12.33
C VAL A 293 -23.51 -16.30 12.22
N SER A 294 -23.39 -17.30 11.35
CA SER A 294 -22.12 -17.96 11.10
C SER A 294 -21.16 -17.04 10.32
N LEU A 295 -19.85 -17.24 10.47
CA LEU A 295 -18.84 -16.52 9.68
C LEU A 295 -19.09 -16.66 8.18
N ARG A 296 -19.42 -17.88 7.73
CA ARG A 296 -19.71 -18.20 6.33
C ARG A 296 -20.89 -17.36 5.81
N ASP A 297 -21.95 -17.23 6.58
CA ASP A 297 -23.14 -16.47 6.16
C ASP A 297 -22.82 -14.98 6.03
N MET A 298 -22.02 -14.41 6.95
CA MET A 298 -21.59 -13.02 6.84
C MET A 298 -20.66 -12.79 5.66
N GLN A 299 -19.71 -13.68 5.41
CA GLN A 299 -18.82 -13.62 4.24
C GLN A 299 -19.61 -13.70 2.94
N ARG A 300 -20.57 -14.63 2.84
CA ARG A 300 -21.43 -14.77 1.66
C ARG A 300 -22.27 -13.53 1.43
N ALA A 301 -22.95 -13.02 2.47
CA ALA A 301 -23.81 -11.84 2.33
C ALA A 301 -23.02 -10.61 1.85
N ALA A 302 -21.81 -10.40 2.40
CA ALA A 302 -20.96 -9.30 1.97
C ALA A 302 -20.42 -9.49 0.54
N ALA A 303 -20.07 -10.72 0.16
CA ALA A 303 -19.64 -11.04 -1.20
C ALA A 303 -20.78 -10.83 -2.21
N GLU A 304 -22.00 -11.26 -1.89
CA GLU A 304 -23.18 -11.08 -2.73
C GLU A 304 -23.52 -9.60 -2.96
N ASP A 305 -23.42 -8.75 -1.94
CA ASP A 305 -23.62 -7.31 -2.06
C ASP A 305 -22.60 -6.66 -3.01
N VAL A 306 -21.31 -6.94 -2.80
CA VAL A 306 -20.23 -6.38 -3.62
C VAL A 306 -20.29 -6.93 -5.05
N VAL A 307 -20.41 -8.24 -5.23
CA VAL A 307 -20.50 -8.88 -6.56
C VAL A 307 -21.76 -8.40 -7.29
N GLY A 308 -22.90 -8.29 -6.61
CA GLY A 308 -24.14 -7.79 -7.21
C GLY A 308 -24.01 -6.36 -7.74
N PHE A 309 -23.33 -5.49 -7.00
CA PHE A 309 -23.00 -4.16 -7.48
C PHE A 309 -22.05 -4.18 -8.67
N LEU A 310 -20.94 -4.93 -8.57
CA LEU A 310 -19.93 -4.95 -9.63
C LEU A 310 -20.48 -5.53 -10.93
N THR A 311 -21.24 -6.62 -10.87
CA THR A 311 -21.86 -7.26 -12.04
C THR A 311 -23.03 -6.49 -12.62
N SER A 312 -23.61 -5.53 -11.90
CA SER A 312 -24.68 -4.66 -12.42
C SER A 312 -24.17 -3.32 -12.95
N ARG A 313 -23.11 -2.76 -12.34
CA ARG A 313 -22.62 -1.40 -12.64
C ARG A 313 -21.29 -1.35 -13.36
N VAL A 314 -20.37 -2.27 -13.06
CA VAL A 314 -18.96 -2.21 -13.53
C VAL A 314 -18.71 -3.22 -14.65
N TRP A 315 -19.16 -4.46 -14.46
CA TRP A 315 -19.01 -5.56 -15.41
C TRP A 315 -20.35 -6.25 -15.73
N PRO A 316 -21.27 -5.56 -16.43
CA PRO A 316 -22.55 -6.14 -16.84
C PRO A 316 -22.42 -7.49 -17.54
N GLY A 317 -23.14 -8.50 -17.03
CA GLY A 317 -23.20 -9.83 -17.62
C GLY A 317 -22.01 -10.75 -17.32
N VAL A 318 -21.08 -10.33 -16.46
CA VAL A 318 -19.98 -11.17 -15.97
C VAL A 318 -20.44 -12.03 -14.80
N ALA A 319 -20.06 -13.31 -14.82
CA ALA A 319 -20.25 -14.22 -13.70
C ALA A 319 -18.99 -14.25 -12.84
N ILE A 320 -19.12 -13.94 -11.55
CA ILE A 320 -18.05 -14.05 -10.56
C ILE A 320 -18.40 -15.17 -9.61
N GLU A 321 -17.54 -16.18 -9.53
CA GLU A 321 -17.77 -17.39 -8.75
C GLU A 321 -16.90 -17.42 -7.48
N PRO A 322 -17.29 -18.16 -6.43
CA PRO A 322 -16.46 -18.36 -5.26
C PRO A 322 -15.17 -19.12 -5.60
N VAL A 323 -14.05 -18.56 -5.18
CA VAL A 323 -12.70 -19.09 -5.40
C VAL A 323 -12.44 -20.28 -4.47
N LEU A 324 -12.83 -20.16 -3.20
CA LEU A 324 -12.78 -21.22 -2.19
C LEU A 324 -14.12 -21.29 -1.46
N ASP A 325 -14.74 -22.47 -1.42
CA ASP A 325 -16.05 -22.70 -0.78
C ASP A 325 -15.98 -23.67 0.41
N GLY A 326 -14.77 -23.99 0.87
CA GLY A 326 -14.50 -24.84 2.03
C GLY A 326 -14.30 -26.33 1.72
N GLU A 327 -14.57 -26.77 0.48
CA GLU A 327 -14.38 -28.17 0.05
C GLU A 327 -12.97 -28.46 -0.48
N SER A 328 -12.20 -27.41 -0.76
CA SER A 328 -10.84 -27.47 -1.31
C SER A 328 -9.98 -26.40 -0.65
N ILE A 329 -8.68 -26.70 -0.50
CA ILE A 329 -7.65 -25.70 -0.14
C ILE A 329 -7.03 -25.04 -1.38
N MET A 330 -7.32 -25.57 -2.57
CA MET A 330 -6.79 -25.07 -3.84
C MET A 330 -7.79 -24.10 -4.47
N PRO A 331 -7.41 -22.81 -4.68
CA PRO A 331 -8.24 -21.82 -5.32
C PRO A 331 -8.67 -22.23 -6.73
N ARG A 332 -9.93 -21.95 -7.09
CA ARG A 332 -10.41 -22.06 -8.47
C ARG A 332 -10.22 -20.73 -9.20
N GLN A 333 -9.77 -20.80 -10.44
CA GLN A 333 -9.73 -19.63 -11.31
C GLN A 333 -11.13 -19.26 -11.78
N GLN A 334 -11.35 -17.96 -11.99
CA GLN A 334 -12.57 -17.46 -12.62
C GLN A 334 -12.69 -17.95 -14.08
N PRO A 335 -13.92 -18.02 -14.64
CA PRO A 335 -14.12 -18.34 -16.04
C PRO A 335 -13.23 -17.48 -16.97
N PRO A 336 -12.66 -18.04 -18.05
CA PRO A 336 -11.74 -17.28 -18.92
C PRO A 336 -12.33 -15.98 -19.47
N GLY A 337 -13.63 -15.95 -19.77
CA GLY A 337 -14.33 -14.74 -20.21
C GLY A 337 -14.40 -13.68 -19.12
N THR A 338 -14.74 -14.05 -17.89
CA THR A 338 -14.73 -13.15 -16.72
C THR A 338 -13.35 -12.56 -16.51
N ARG A 339 -12.31 -13.40 -16.55
CA ARG A 339 -10.93 -12.97 -16.34
C ARG A 339 -10.50 -11.95 -17.39
N GLN A 340 -10.81 -12.20 -18.67
CA GLN A 340 -10.47 -11.28 -19.77
C GLN A 340 -11.17 -9.93 -19.63
N VAL A 341 -12.44 -9.91 -19.21
CA VAL A 341 -13.18 -8.66 -18.99
C VAL A 341 -12.55 -7.85 -17.84
N VAL A 342 -12.27 -8.49 -16.71
CA VAL A 342 -11.65 -7.84 -15.55
C VAL A 342 -10.24 -7.35 -15.90
N GLU A 343 -9.43 -8.17 -16.57
CA GLU A 343 -8.08 -7.81 -17.00
C GLU A 343 -8.07 -6.62 -17.96
N GLY A 344 -8.97 -6.63 -18.95
CA GLY A 344 -9.15 -5.51 -19.88
C GLY A 344 -9.59 -4.23 -19.18
N TRP A 345 -10.50 -4.34 -18.21
CA TRP A 345 -10.95 -3.21 -17.40
C TRP A 345 -9.82 -2.61 -16.56
N VAL A 346 -9.06 -3.44 -15.81
CA VAL A 346 -7.92 -2.97 -15.00
C VAL A 346 -6.84 -2.35 -15.88
N SER A 347 -6.57 -2.95 -17.04
CA SER A 347 -5.58 -2.43 -18.00
C SER A 347 -5.94 -1.06 -18.55
N GLY A 348 -7.25 -0.76 -18.65
CA GLY A 348 -7.79 0.50 -19.17
C GLY A 348 -7.89 1.65 -18.16
N LEU A 349 -7.59 1.42 -16.88
CA LEU A 349 -7.63 2.46 -15.85
C LEU A 349 -6.62 3.57 -16.11
N ASP A 350 -6.94 4.81 -15.73
CA ASP A 350 -5.92 5.87 -15.76
C ASP A 350 -4.81 5.60 -14.71
N ALA A 351 -3.69 6.32 -14.81
CA ALA A 351 -2.53 6.09 -13.94
C ALA A 351 -2.82 6.35 -12.44
N TRP A 352 -3.67 7.33 -12.13
CA TRP A 352 -4.08 7.65 -10.75
C TRP A 352 -5.05 6.59 -10.22
N GLU A 353 -6.01 6.17 -11.04
CA GLU A 353 -6.91 5.07 -10.73
C GLU A 353 -6.15 3.75 -10.51
N LEU A 354 -5.18 3.44 -11.37
CA LEU A 354 -4.39 2.21 -11.28
C LEU A 354 -3.50 2.20 -10.03
N ALA A 355 -2.85 3.32 -9.70
CA ALA A 355 -2.09 3.46 -8.45
C ALA A 355 -3.00 3.33 -7.21
N GLY A 356 -4.21 3.91 -7.28
CA GLY A 356 -5.22 3.79 -6.24
C GLY A 356 -5.69 2.36 -6.05
N LEU A 357 -6.00 1.67 -7.16
CA LEU A 357 -6.39 0.26 -7.16
C LEU A 357 -5.27 -0.63 -6.61
N GLU A 358 -4.03 -0.48 -7.10
CA GLU A 358 -2.86 -1.20 -6.59
C GLU A 358 -2.77 -1.09 -5.06
N ARG A 359 -2.89 0.13 -4.53
CA ARG A 359 -2.86 0.36 -3.09
C ARG A 359 -4.03 -0.27 -2.34
N ALA A 360 -5.26 -0.13 -2.85
CA ALA A 360 -6.45 -0.69 -2.22
C ALA A 360 -6.45 -2.22 -2.21
N VAL A 361 -5.99 -2.85 -3.30
CA VAL A 361 -5.86 -4.31 -3.41
C VAL A 361 -4.86 -4.85 -2.40
N LEU A 362 -3.70 -4.21 -2.28
CA LEU A 362 -2.68 -4.63 -1.31
C LEU A 362 -3.16 -4.44 0.14
N ALA A 363 -3.86 -3.34 0.43
CA ALA A 363 -4.39 -3.06 1.76
C ALA A 363 -5.52 -4.02 2.15
N GLY A 364 -6.51 -4.21 1.27
CA GLY A 364 -7.68 -5.05 1.51
C GLY A 364 -7.46 -6.55 1.22
N LYS A 365 -6.31 -6.91 0.62
CA LYS A 365 -5.96 -8.27 0.20
C LYS A 365 -7.01 -8.89 -0.74
N GLY A 366 -7.65 -8.08 -1.57
CA GLY A 366 -8.74 -8.48 -2.45
C GLY A 366 -9.02 -7.42 -3.52
N LEU A 367 -9.38 -7.87 -4.71
CA LEU A 367 -9.69 -7.02 -5.86
C LEU A 367 -11.10 -6.44 -5.80
N LEU A 368 -12.12 -7.25 -5.49
CA LEU A 368 -13.51 -6.82 -5.61
C LEU A 368 -13.85 -5.67 -4.66
N GLY A 369 -13.42 -5.76 -3.40
CA GLY A 369 -13.60 -4.68 -2.43
C GLY A 369 -12.84 -3.40 -2.83
N ALA A 370 -11.64 -3.55 -3.41
CA ALA A 370 -10.84 -2.44 -3.90
C ALA A 370 -11.49 -1.75 -5.11
N VAL A 371 -12.02 -2.52 -6.07
CA VAL A 371 -12.77 -1.97 -7.22
C VAL A 371 -14.02 -1.26 -6.73
N ARG A 372 -14.77 -1.86 -5.79
CA ARG A 372 -15.97 -1.23 -5.23
C ARG A 372 -15.66 0.13 -4.61
N LEU A 373 -14.58 0.24 -3.83
CA LEU A 373 -14.15 1.52 -3.28
C LEU A 373 -13.70 2.49 -4.39
N LEU A 374 -12.92 2.02 -5.38
CA LEU A 374 -12.39 2.87 -6.43
C LEU A 374 -13.49 3.56 -7.24
N VAL A 375 -14.45 2.79 -7.75
CA VAL A 375 -15.49 3.31 -8.67
C VAL A 375 -16.47 4.28 -8.00
N GLU A 376 -16.62 4.20 -6.68
CA GLU A 376 -17.47 5.11 -5.90
C GLU A 376 -16.83 6.51 -5.72
N TRP A 377 -15.49 6.55 -5.72
CA TRP A 377 -14.72 7.74 -5.37
C TRP A 377 -13.98 8.37 -6.53
N THR A 378 -13.59 7.61 -7.55
CA THR A 378 -12.85 8.13 -8.71
C THR A 378 -13.61 9.24 -9.42
N GLU A 379 -12.88 10.23 -9.90
CA GLU A 379 -13.38 11.25 -10.85
C GLU A 379 -13.20 10.84 -12.32
N GLY A 380 -12.51 9.72 -12.57
CA GLY A 380 -12.26 9.22 -13.92
C GLY A 380 -13.46 8.50 -14.52
N CYS A 381 -13.31 8.07 -15.78
CA CYS A 381 -14.41 7.55 -16.59
C CYS A 381 -15.04 6.26 -16.05
N VAL A 382 -14.30 5.47 -15.25
CA VAL A 382 -14.84 4.23 -14.67
C VAL A 382 -15.75 4.47 -13.46
N GLY A 383 -15.77 5.69 -12.90
CA GLY A 383 -16.73 6.11 -11.88
C GLY A 383 -17.98 6.78 -12.44
N VAL A 384 -17.95 7.21 -13.71
CA VAL A 384 -19.06 7.88 -14.39
C VAL A 384 -20.25 6.93 -14.53
N GLY A 385 -21.42 7.36 -14.07
CA GLY A 385 -22.65 6.56 -14.09
C GLY A 385 -22.76 5.46 -13.02
N VAL A 386 -21.69 5.24 -12.23
CA VAL A 386 -21.71 4.36 -11.05
C VAL A 386 -22.23 5.12 -9.81
N GLY A 387 -21.92 6.42 -9.71
CA GLY A 387 -22.38 7.34 -8.66
C GLY A 387 -23.80 7.93 -8.84
N GLY A 388 -24.69 7.22 -9.53
CA GLY A 388 -26.07 7.66 -9.79
C GLY A 388 -27.02 7.36 -8.62
N GLY A 389 -26.89 8.11 -7.54
CA GLY A 389 -27.76 7.98 -6.37
C GLY A 389 -27.64 9.07 -5.30
N ALA A 390 -27.10 10.25 -5.60
CA ALA A 390 -27.34 11.46 -4.80
C ALA A 390 -26.83 12.67 -5.56
N SER A 391 -27.74 13.37 -6.23
CA SER A 391 -27.65 14.83 -6.31
C SER A 391 -27.31 15.36 -4.91
N SER A 392 -26.22 16.13 -4.79
CA SER A 392 -26.06 17.19 -3.78
C SER A 392 -26.92 17.05 -2.51
N GLY A 393 -26.51 16.30 -1.49
CA GLY A 393 -27.15 16.42 -0.18
C GLY A 393 -27.01 15.25 0.79
N GLU A 394 -27.06 14.00 0.33
CA GLU A 394 -27.12 12.85 1.25
C GLU A 394 -25.84 12.01 1.17
N VAL A 395 -25.05 12.07 2.26
CA VAL A 395 -23.83 11.27 2.49
C VAL A 395 -24.17 9.92 3.13
N GLU A 396 -25.42 9.70 3.52
CA GLU A 396 -25.86 8.43 4.11
C GLU A 396 -25.91 7.33 3.04
N GLY A 397 -25.03 6.34 3.17
CA GLY A 397 -25.09 5.09 2.41
C GLY A 397 -24.07 4.91 1.28
N LYS A 398 -23.12 5.83 1.06
CA LYS A 398 -22.02 5.60 0.10
C LYS A 398 -21.02 4.59 0.64
N PHE A 399 -20.56 3.67 -0.21
CA PHE A 399 -19.50 2.74 0.14
C PHE A 399 -18.17 3.49 0.27
N GLY A 400 -17.72 3.69 1.51
CA GLY A 400 -16.56 4.48 1.86
C GLY A 400 -15.44 3.66 2.49
N VAL A 401 -14.50 4.39 3.11
CA VAL A 401 -13.33 3.82 3.79
C VAL A 401 -13.73 2.86 4.90
N GLU A 402 -14.77 3.21 5.67
CA GLU A 402 -15.24 2.40 6.79
C GLU A 402 -15.91 1.10 6.33
N GLU A 403 -16.68 1.15 5.24
CA GLU A 403 -17.31 -0.01 4.62
C GLU A 403 -16.23 -0.93 4.05
N ALA A 404 -15.28 -0.39 3.30
CA ALA A 404 -14.17 -1.14 2.73
C ALA A 404 -13.27 -1.78 3.80
N ALA A 405 -12.98 -1.06 4.90
CA ALA A 405 -12.19 -1.60 6.00
C ALA A 405 -12.95 -2.71 6.73
N ARG A 406 -14.25 -2.53 7.00
CA ARG A 406 -15.09 -3.59 7.60
C ARG A 406 -15.15 -4.83 6.71
N LEU A 407 -15.27 -4.63 5.39
CA LEU A 407 -15.30 -5.69 4.39
C LEU A 407 -14.00 -6.51 4.36
N ALA A 408 -12.84 -5.84 4.39
CA ALA A 408 -11.54 -6.53 4.43
C ALA A 408 -11.26 -7.22 5.78
N SER A 409 -11.95 -6.83 6.86
CA SER A 409 -11.76 -7.36 8.22
C SER A 409 -12.93 -8.21 8.72
N ILE A 410 -13.81 -8.74 7.86
CA ILE A 410 -15.01 -9.51 8.27
C ILE A 410 -14.67 -10.62 9.26
N GLU A 411 -13.69 -11.45 8.92
CA GLU A 411 -13.29 -12.56 9.77
C GLU A 411 -12.68 -12.08 11.08
N VAL A 412 -11.74 -11.14 11.02
CA VAL A 412 -11.11 -10.56 12.22
C VAL A 412 -12.17 -9.97 13.17
N ASN A 413 -13.13 -9.22 12.64
CA ASN A 413 -14.21 -8.63 13.43
C ASN A 413 -15.12 -9.69 14.06
N TRP A 414 -15.43 -10.77 13.33
CA TRP A 414 -16.19 -11.90 13.86
C TRP A 414 -15.43 -12.60 15.00
N GLN A 415 -14.14 -12.84 14.81
CA GLN A 415 -13.27 -13.47 15.81
C GLN A 415 -13.15 -12.60 17.07
N ILE A 416 -12.98 -11.28 16.91
CA ILE A 416 -12.98 -10.32 18.02
C ILE A 416 -14.30 -10.38 18.81
N GLY A 417 -15.44 -10.44 18.11
CA GLY A 417 -16.74 -10.57 18.76
C GLY A 417 -16.89 -11.85 19.59
N ARG A 418 -16.20 -12.93 19.20
CA ARG A 418 -16.26 -14.23 19.88
C ARG A 418 -15.23 -14.38 21.01
N TRP A 419 -14.01 -13.92 20.78
CA TRP A 419 -12.83 -14.22 21.62
C TRP A 419 -12.15 -12.98 22.20
N GLY A 420 -12.68 -11.78 21.92
CA GLY A 420 -12.09 -10.53 22.34
C GLY A 420 -10.99 -10.03 21.40
N GLU A 421 -10.64 -8.77 21.56
CA GLU A 421 -9.62 -8.09 20.76
C GLU A 421 -8.21 -8.34 21.34
N VAL A 422 -7.22 -8.50 20.47
CA VAL A 422 -5.80 -8.53 20.83
C VAL A 422 -5.23 -7.12 20.67
N GLU A 423 -4.95 -6.49 21.81
CA GLU A 423 -4.34 -5.15 21.86
C GLU A 423 -2.96 -5.13 21.18
N ASP A 424 -2.59 -3.98 20.62
CA ASP A 424 -1.35 -3.72 19.87
C ASP A 424 -1.21 -4.49 18.54
N THR A 425 -2.19 -5.31 18.17
CA THR A 425 -2.24 -6.03 16.88
C THR A 425 -3.48 -5.62 16.09
N HIS A 426 -4.67 -5.95 16.59
CA HIS A 426 -5.91 -5.75 15.84
C HIS A 426 -6.26 -4.27 15.70
N ASP A 427 -6.00 -3.46 16.73
CA ASP A 427 -6.30 -2.04 16.74
C ASP A 427 -5.36 -1.25 15.81
N VAL A 428 -4.07 -1.61 15.78
CA VAL A 428 -3.10 -1.01 14.87
C VAL A 428 -3.43 -1.34 13.41
N GLU A 429 -3.70 -2.61 13.09
CA GLU A 429 -4.09 -3.01 11.73
C GLU A 429 -5.39 -2.33 11.30
N LYS A 430 -6.37 -2.22 12.20
CA LYS A 430 -7.65 -1.55 11.98
C LYS A 430 -7.48 -0.09 11.57
N GLU A 431 -6.64 0.66 12.27
CA GLU A 431 -6.40 2.07 11.96
C GLU A 431 -5.49 2.23 10.73
N ASP A 432 -4.49 1.36 10.56
CA ASP A 432 -3.61 1.40 9.40
C ASP A 432 -4.35 1.10 8.10
N LEU A 433 -5.27 0.14 8.10
CA LEU A 433 -6.10 -0.19 6.95
C LEU A 433 -6.96 1.01 6.52
N ARG A 434 -7.60 1.71 7.47
CA ARG A 434 -8.36 2.94 7.19
C ARG A 434 -7.48 4.03 6.61
N ARG A 435 -6.29 4.22 7.18
CA ARG A 435 -5.30 5.18 6.68
C ARG A 435 -4.91 4.87 5.23
N GLN A 436 -4.65 3.59 4.91
CA GLN A 436 -4.30 3.16 3.55
C GLN A 436 -5.46 3.36 2.57
N LEU A 437 -6.67 2.92 2.90
CA LEU A 437 -7.85 3.06 2.04
C LEU A 437 -8.29 4.53 1.90
N GLY A 438 -8.18 5.33 2.96
CA GLY A 438 -8.41 6.78 2.92
C GLY A 438 -7.43 7.50 1.99
N SER A 439 -6.17 7.07 1.95
CA SER A 439 -5.19 7.61 1.01
C SER A 439 -5.57 7.34 -0.45
N VAL A 440 -6.21 6.20 -0.74
CA VAL A 440 -6.73 5.87 -2.07
C VAL A 440 -7.86 6.81 -2.44
N VAL A 441 -8.83 7.01 -1.54
CA VAL A 441 -9.95 7.94 -1.78
C VAL A 441 -9.45 9.34 -2.10
N LEU A 442 -8.47 9.86 -1.36
CA LEU A 442 -7.87 11.17 -1.64
C LEU A 442 -7.15 11.21 -2.99
N LEU A 443 -6.48 10.13 -3.39
CA LEU A 443 -5.76 10.05 -4.66
C LEU A 443 -6.70 10.12 -5.85
N VAL A 444 -7.79 9.36 -5.82
CA VAL A 444 -8.65 9.13 -7.00
C VAL A 444 -9.80 10.13 -7.09
N SER A 445 -10.20 10.73 -5.95
CA SER A 445 -11.22 11.79 -5.93
C SER A 445 -10.72 13.07 -6.58
N GLY A 446 -11.65 13.89 -7.05
CA GLY A 446 -11.41 15.26 -7.46
C GLY A 446 -12.69 15.98 -7.87
N MET A 447 -12.55 17.16 -8.45
CA MET A 447 -13.61 18.06 -8.88
C MET A 447 -13.99 17.88 -10.36
N GLY A 448 -13.41 16.90 -11.04
CA GLY A 448 -13.79 16.52 -12.40
C GLY A 448 -15.28 16.16 -12.50
N THR A 449 -15.85 16.32 -13.69
CA THR A 449 -17.25 15.98 -13.96
C THR A 449 -17.42 14.47 -13.89
N ARG A 450 -18.16 14.00 -12.88
CA ARG A 450 -18.68 12.63 -12.77
C ARG A 450 -19.87 12.38 -13.68
#